data_AF-A0A1V5HKC6-F1
#
_entry.id   AF-A0A1V5HKC6-F1
#
_cell.length_a   1.000
_cell.length_b   1.000
_cell.length_c   1.000
_cell.angle_alpha   90.00
_cell.angle_beta   90.00
_cell.angle_gamma   90.00
#
_symmetry.space_group_name_H-M   'P 1'
#
loop_
_entity.id
_entity.type
_entity.pdbx_description
1 polymer ?
#
loop_
_entity_poly.entity_id
_entity_poly.type
_entity_poly.pdbx_seq_one_letter_code
_entity_poly.pdbx_strand_id
1 'polypeptide(L)'
;MRKTTFTVLLTAFATIAFGQITTTKVTPKTDQIDTTPYDSTQNFLGKDVYKYQGQELYLNAKSESLRQYGYDNFVLDYTQDKFTNKSNVYKCCDGYNSKYDELAGKYFKVLEVIKHPKAEQSEYLYGKKFYLKLQEKESNDIVYYEYDSEFEHSFPFIVVGFFEKQKKFFVGREFVFNDSEFTDATDIQTGKTVTVKTGQKWKCIDLTIEDKYYNLSLIFENSLGEKVADECDRVLNVAYTAKEADSYKKKFGETIWNTILASKVKIGMTKEMCKLSWGEPKDINKTTTSGKTSEQWVYSDNYLYFDNGILTAIQ
;
A
#
# COMPACT_ATOMS: atom_id res chain seq x y z
N MET A 1 57.74 1.49 87.02
CA MET A 1 56.27 1.37 87.20
C MET A 1 55.56 2.41 86.36
N ARG A 2 54.91 2.01 85.25
CA ARG A 2 53.63 2.58 84.77
C ARG A 2 53.16 1.77 83.55
N LYS A 3 52.00 1.14 83.67
CA LYS A 3 51.30 0.40 82.62
C LYS A 3 50.63 1.41 81.70
N THR A 4 50.80 1.28 80.39
CA THR A 4 50.06 2.06 79.39
C THR A 4 49.08 1.12 78.70
N THR A 5 47.78 1.37 78.93
CA THR A 5 46.66 0.65 78.34
C THR A 5 46.59 0.92 76.84
N PHE A 6 46.57 -0.12 76.01
CA PHE A 6 46.34 -0.01 74.57
C PHE A 6 44.83 -0.13 74.30
N THR A 7 44.22 0.95 73.83
CA THR A 7 42.84 0.93 73.31
C THR A 7 42.90 0.76 71.80
N VAL A 8 42.39 -0.36 71.29
CA VAL A 8 42.26 -0.60 69.84
C VAL A 8 40.95 0.02 69.37
N LEU A 9 41.05 1.04 68.52
CA LEU A 9 39.91 1.68 67.86
C LEU A 9 39.61 0.89 66.57
N LEU A 10 38.47 0.22 66.49
CA LEU A 10 38.04 -0.53 65.31
C LEU A 10 37.26 0.41 64.38
N THR A 11 37.89 0.94 63.35
CA THR A 11 37.22 1.71 62.28
C THR A 11 36.61 0.74 61.25
N ALA A 12 35.29 0.62 61.26
CA ALA A 12 34.54 -0.08 60.23
C ALA A 12 34.44 0.79 58.96
N PHE A 13 35.11 0.39 57.88
CA PHE A 13 34.89 0.96 56.55
C PHE A 13 33.61 0.36 55.95
N ALA A 14 32.54 1.14 55.87
CA ALA A 14 31.35 0.76 55.12
C ALA A 14 31.63 0.90 53.61
N THR A 15 31.75 -0.23 52.91
CA THR A 15 31.84 -0.25 51.45
C THR A 15 30.45 0.02 50.87
N ILE A 16 30.24 1.20 50.30
CA ILE A 16 29.03 1.49 49.53
C ILE A 16 29.22 0.82 48.16
N ALA A 17 28.63 -0.37 47.99
CA ALA A 17 28.59 -1.04 46.69
C ALA A 17 27.56 -0.32 45.81
N PHE A 18 28.02 0.53 44.90
CA PHE A 18 27.16 1.03 43.82
C PHE A 18 26.89 -0.13 42.86
N GLY A 19 25.62 -0.47 42.66
CA GLY A 19 25.24 -1.44 41.64
C GLY A 19 25.68 -0.94 40.26
N GLN A 20 26.59 -1.66 39.61
CA GLN A 20 26.96 -1.37 38.23
C GLN A 20 25.81 -1.80 37.32
N ILE A 21 25.23 -0.83 36.61
CA ILE A 21 24.32 -1.13 35.50
C ILE A 21 25.17 -1.71 34.37
N THR A 22 24.88 -2.95 34.00
CA THR A 22 25.50 -3.61 32.87
C THR A 22 24.52 -3.68 31.70
N THR A 23 25.02 -3.40 30.50
CA THR A 23 24.26 -3.58 29.26
C THR A 23 24.64 -4.91 28.62
N THR A 24 23.65 -5.77 28.40
CA THR A 24 23.85 -7.02 27.67
C THR A 24 23.79 -6.77 26.17
N LYS A 25 24.84 -7.17 25.44
CA LYS A 25 24.82 -7.16 23.98
C LYS A 25 23.82 -8.23 23.51
N VAL A 26 22.69 -7.79 22.98
CA VAL A 26 21.73 -8.67 22.31
C VAL A 26 22.23 -8.91 20.89
N THR A 27 22.36 -10.17 20.48
CA THR A 27 22.66 -10.51 19.09
C THR A 27 21.53 -10.01 18.19
N PRO A 28 21.83 -9.26 17.11
CA PRO A 28 20.80 -8.85 16.15
C PRO A 28 20.06 -10.07 15.62
N LYS A 29 18.74 -9.97 15.46
CA LYS A 29 18.00 -10.97 14.69
C LYS A 29 18.52 -10.92 13.26
N THR A 30 18.96 -12.05 12.73
CA THR A 30 19.23 -12.17 11.30
C THR A 30 17.89 -12.13 10.57
N ASP A 31 17.67 -11.13 9.74
CA ASP A 31 16.48 -11.06 8.89
C ASP A 31 16.51 -12.28 7.94
N GLN A 32 15.50 -13.14 8.01
CA GLN A 32 15.32 -14.17 6.98
C GLN A 32 14.90 -13.46 5.69
N ILE A 33 15.74 -13.52 4.68
CA ILE A 33 15.44 -12.99 3.36
C ILE A 33 14.43 -13.93 2.70
N ASP A 34 13.23 -13.43 2.44
CA ASP A 34 12.24 -14.14 1.62
C ASP A 34 12.67 -14.10 0.15
N THR A 35 13.07 -15.26 -0.36
CA THR A 35 13.50 -15.46 -1.76
C THR A 35 12.41 -16.08 -2.62
N THR A 36 11.17 -16.14 -2.13
CA THR A 36 10.06 -16.62 -2.94
C THR A 36 9.89 -15.75 -4.20
N PRO A 37 9.53 -16.35 -5.34
CA PRO A 37 9.32 -15.58 -6.56
C PRO A 37 8.26 -14.50 -6.37
N TYR A 38 8.50 -13.31 -6.93
CA TYR A 38 7.50 -12.26 -7.02
C TYR A 38 6.27 -12.75 -7.79
N ASP A 39 5.10 -12.65 -7.16
CA ASP A 39 3.85 -13.18 -7.72
C ASP A 39 3.05 -12.13 -8.53
N SER A 40 3.57 -10.91 -8.66
CA SER A 40 2.94 -9.80 -9.40
C SER A 40 1.60 -9.31 -8.84
N THR A 41 1.27 -9.60 -7.58
CA THR A 41 -0.01 -9.15 -6.97
C THR A 41 0.04 -7.74 -6.41
N GLN A 42 1.22 -7.25 -6.02
CA GLN A 42 1.40 -5.93 -5.41
C GLN A 42 2.48 -5.14 -6.17
N ASN A 43 2.24 -3.85 -6.37
CA ASN A 43 3.24 -2.97 -6.98
C ASN A 43 4.37 -2.62 -6.00
N PHE A 44 4.00 -2.15 -4.80
CA PHE A 44 4.91 -1.86 -3.70
C PHE A 44 5.03 -3.05 -2.75
N LEU A 45 6.25 -3.54 -2.53
CA LEU A 45 6.50 -4.76 -1.75
C LEU A 45 6.92 -4.51 -0.30
N GLY A 46 7.11 -3.24 0.08
CA GLY A 46 7.55 -2.87 1.42
C GLY A 46 8.81 -3.63 1.83
N LYS A 47 8.68 -4.50 2.85
CA LYS A 47 9.78 -5.29 3.41
C LYS A 47 10.23 -6.46 2.52
N ASP A 48 9.41 -6.89 1.56
CA ASP A 48 9.72 -7.97 0.62
C ASP A 48 10.53 -7.49 -0.59
N VAL A 49 11.30 -6.41 -0.42
CA VAL A 49 12.06 -5.71 -1.47
C VAL A 49 12.95 -6.63 -2.32
N TYR A 50 13.50 -7.71 -1.75
CA TYR A 50 14.35 -8.66 -2.46
C TYR A 50 13.64 -9.37 -3.62
N LYS A 51 12.30 -9.47 -3.58
CA LYS A 51 11.49 -10.02 -4.67
C LYS A 51 11.51 -9.17 -5.94
N TYR A 52 11.93 -7.90 -5.85
CA TYR A 52 12.17 -7.08 -7.04
C TYR A 52 13.34 -7.55 -7.89
N GLN A 53 14.28 -8.34 -7.35
CA GLN A 53 15.45 -8.78 -8.12
C GLN A 53 15.03 -9.56 -9.37
N GLY A 54 15.56 -9.15 -10.53
CA GLY A 54 15.22 -9.68 -11.84
C GLY A 54 13.95 -9.10 -12.48
N GLN A 55 13.17 -8.30 -11.74
CA GLN A 55 11.98 -7.65 -12.29
C GLN A 55 12.33 -6.42 -13.14
N GLU A 56 11.41 -6.06 -14.03
CA GLU A 56 11.45 -4.83 -14.80
C GLU A 56 10.50 -3.79 -14.17
N LEU A 57 11.01 -2.56 -14.03
CA LEU A 57 10.32 -1.42 -13.44
C LEU A 57 10.13 -0.35 -14.51
N TYR A 58 8.93 0.18 -14.64
CA TYR A 58 8.62 1.36 -15.44
C TYR A 58 8.60 2.59 -14.53
N LEU A 59 9.40 3.61 -14.83
CA LEU A 59 9.43 4.85 -14.06
C LEU A 59 8.27 5.75 -14.46
N ASN A 60 7.33 5.96 -13.54
CA ASN A 60 6.12 6.69 -13.82
C ASN A 60 6.41 8.18 -14.06
N ALA A 61 5.64 8.80 -14.95
CA ALA A 61 5.70 10.23 -15.19
C ALA A 61 5.05 11.02 -14.03
N LYS A 62 5.18 12.34 -14.07
CA LYS A 62 4.71 13.26 -13.02
C LYS A 62 3.80 14.31 -13.62
N SER A 63 2.80 14.72 -12.84
CA SER A 63 1.96 15.86 -13.18
C SER A 63 2.81 17.10 -13.45
N GLU A 64 2.33 17.98 -14.34
CA GLU A 64 3.11 19.10 -14.87
C GLU A 64 3.77 19.95 -13.77
N SER A 65 3.03 20.28 -12.71
CA SER A 65 3.53 21.08 -11.57
C SER A 65 4.68 20.43 -10.81
N LEU A 66 4.82 19.10 -10.89
CA LEU A 66 5.84 18.33 -10.18
C LEU A 66 7.10 18.05 -11.01
N ARG A 67 7.04 18.23 -12.34
CA ARG A 67 8.16 17.93 -13.25
C ARG A 67 9.41 18.74 -12.93
N GLN A 68 9.25 19.99 -12.49
CA GLN A 68 10.37 20.86 -12.08
C GLN A 68 11.23 20.27 -10.95
N TYR A 69 10.67 19.40 -10.11
CA TYR A 69 11.39 18.76 -9.01
C TYR A 69 12.16 17.51 -9.46
N GLY A 70 11.87 16.97 -10.65
CA GLY A 70 12.53 15.76 -11.14
C GLY A 70 12.23 14.52 -10.31
N TYR A 71 13.20 13.59 -10.30
CA TYR A 71 13.14 12.34 -9.55
C TYR A 71 14.22 12.30 -8.49
N ASP A 72 13.81 12.05 -7.25
CA ASP A 72 14.74 11.90 -6.14
C ASP A 72 15.28 10.45 -6.06
N ASN A 73 16.34 10.26 -5.27
CA ASN A 73 16.89 8.97 -4.83
C ASN A 73 17.67 8.15 -5.89
N PHE A 74 17.94 8.72 -7.06
CA PHE A 74 18.80 8.09 -8.07
C PHE A 74 20.26 8.57 -7.94
N VAL A 75 21.17 7.64 -7.66
CA VAL A 75 22.60 7.90 -7.47
C VAL A 75 23.49 6.95 -8.30
N LEU A 76 24.69 7.40 -8.67
CA LEU A 76 25.68 6.64 -9.43
C LEU A 76 26.48 5.67 -8.56
N ASP A 77 26.74 6.06 -7.31
CA ASP A 77 27.45 5.28 -6.29
C ASP A 77 26.68 5.34 -4.97
N TYR A 78 26.10 4.21 -4.57
CA TYR A 78 25.30 4.07 -3.34
C TYR A 78 26.11 4.21 -2.04
N THR A 79 27.44 4.25 -2.12
CA THR A 79 28.33 4.47 -0.97
C THR A 79 28.61 5.95 -0.72
N GLN A 80 28.27 6.82 -1.68
CA GLN A 80 28.51 8.26 -1.63
C GLN A 80 27.23 9.03 -1.30
N ASP A 81 27.37 10.11 -0.54
CA ASP A 81 26.23 10.93 -0.13
C ASP A 81 25.91 11.99 -1.19
N LYS A 82 24.66 12.03 -1.69
CA LYS A 82 24.23 12.97 -2.74
C LYS A 82 24.22 14.43 -2.28
N PHE A 83 24.08 14.69 -0.98
CA PHE A 83 24.03 16.05 -0.43
C PHE A 83 25.43 16.66 -0.27
N THR A 84 26.45 15.83 -0.06
CA THR A 84 27.85 16.29 -0.03
C THR A 84 28.53 16.19 -1.39
N ASN A 85 28.10 15.26 -2.25
CA ASN A 85 28.62 15.07 -3.59
C ASN A 85 27.51 15.08 -4.65
N LYS A 86 27.20 16.27 -5.19
CA LYS A 86 26.18 16.45 -6.22
C LYS A 86 26.45 15.69 -7.52
N SER A 87 27.71 15.41 -7.86
CA SER A 87 28.04 14.65 -9.07
C SER A 87 27.61 13.18 -8.96
N ASN A 88 27.25 12.73 -7.75
CA ASN A 88 26.72 11.39 -7.53
C ASN A 88 25.27 11.24 -7.98
N VAL A 89 24.54 12.33 -8.23
CA VAL A 89 23.15 12.23 -8.70
C VAL A 89 23.13 11.85 -10.18
N TYR A 90 22.39 10.78 -10.51
CA TYR A 90 22.29 10.31 -11.89
C TYR A 90 21.52 11.31 -12.76
N LYS A 91 22.08 11.69 -13.92
CA LYS A 91 21.47 12.67 -14.84
C LYS A 91 20.93 13.92 -14.14
N CYS A 92 21.79 14.50 -13.31
CA CYS A 92 21.48 15.60 -12.40
C CYS A 92 21.15 16.93 -13.12
N CYS A 93 20.61 17.87 -12.35
CA CYS A 93 20.46 19.30 -12.63
C CYS A 93 21.20 20.16 -11.57
N ASP A 94 20.88 21.45 -11.43
CA ASP A 94 21.46 22.32 -10.39
C ASP A 94 21.06 21.94 -8.94
N GLY A 95 20.16 20.96 -8.79
CA GLY A 95 19.63 20.44 -7.53
C GLY A 95 20.28 19.16 -7.00
N TYR A 96 19.47 18.32 -6.34
CA TYR A 96 19.85 17.01 -5.79
C TYR A 96 19.05 15.85 -6.38
N ASN A 97 18.29 16.14 -7.46
CA ASN A 97 17.36 15.22 -8.09
C ASN A 97 17.76 15.03 -9.56
N SER A 98 17.46 13.86 -10.10
CA SER A 98 17.57 13.58 -11.53
C SER A 98 16.55 14.39 -12.32
N LYS A 99 16.93 14.85 -13.51
CA LYS A 99 16.03 15.59 -14.41
C LYS A 99 14.83 14.75 -14.80
N TYR A 100 13.64 15.36 -14.81
CA TYR A 100 12.40 14.70 -15.21
C TYR A 100 12.48 14.16 -16.66
N ASP A 101 12.83 15.03 -17.62
CA ASP A 101 12.82 14.68 -19.05
C ASP A 101 13.83 13.58 -19.43
N GLU A 102 14.81 13.32 -18.57
CA GLU A 102 15.84 12.30 -18.78
C GLU A 102 15.41 10.89 -18.36
N LEU A 103 14.38 10.81 -17.49
CA LEU A 103 14.03 9.60 -16.74
C LEU A 103 12.56 9.18 -16.92
N ALA A 104 11.65 10.13 -17.15
CA ALA A 104 10.22 9.84 -17.24
C ALA A 104 9.93 8.79 -18.32
N GLY A 105 9.19 7.74 -17.97
CA GLY A 105 8.80 6.66 -18.87
C GLY A 105 9.93 5.67 -19.21
N LYS A 106 11.10 5.77 -18.57
CA LYS A 106 12.19 4.81 -18.77
C LYS A 106 11.91 3.49 -18.06
N TYR A 107 12.50 2.43 -18.58
CA TYR A 107 12.43 1.08 -18.02
C TYR A 107 13.76 0.72 -17.37
N PHE A 108 13.69 0.06 -16.21
CA PHE A 108 14.83 -0.33 -15.43
C PHE A 108 14.73 -1.80 -15.04
N LYS A 109 15.79 -2.58 -15.27
CA LYS A 109 15.91 -3.93 -14.74
C LYS A 109 16.57 -3.89 -13.37
N VAL A 110 15.96 -4.53 -12.38
CA VAL A 110 16.57 -4.68 -11.05
C VAL A 110 17.59 -5.81 -11.10
N LEU A 111 18.87 -5.48 -10.97
CA LEU A 111 19.96 -6.45 -10.97
C LEU A 111 20.21 -7.05 -9.59
N GLU A 112 20.11 -6.23 -8.56
CA GLU A 112 20.48 -6.59 -7.18
C GLU A 112 19.76 -5.68 -6.19
N VAL A 113 19.49 -6.20 -4.99
CA VAL A 113 18.99 -5.43 -3.85
C VAL A 113 20.04 -5.43 -2.74
N ILE A 114 20.43 -4.24 -2.30
CA ILE A 114 21.55 -4.03 -1.37
C ILE A 114 20.99 -3.38 -0.09
N LYS A 115 21.24 -3.94 1.09
CA LYS A 115 20.88 -3.27 2.36
C LYS A 115 21.68 -1.98 2.51
N HIS A 116 21.05 -0.90 2.99
CA HIS A 116 21.72 0.39 3.10
C HIS A 116 23.02 0.29 3.93
N PRO A 117 24.19 0.78 3.46
CA PRO A 117 25.48 0.57 4.16
C PRO A 117 25.53 1.11 5.60
N LYS A 118 24.73 2.14 5.88
CA LYS A 118 24.60 2.74 7.22
C LYS A 118 23.55 2.05 8.12
N ALA A 119 22.91 0.97 7.66
CA ALA A 119 21.89 0.25 8.44
C ALA A 119 22.43 -0.28 9.77
N GLU A 120 23.63 -0.88 9.77
CA GLU A 120 24.26 -1.36 11.01
C GLU A 120 24.65 -0.24 11.97
N GLN A 121 24.94 0.95 11.43
CA GLN A 121 25.33 2.12 12.23
C GLN A 121 24.11 2.81 12.87
N SER A 122 22.99 2.84 12.15
CA SER A 122 21.73 3.38 12.65
C SER A 122 20.56 2.62 12.04
N GLU A 123 20.14 1.56 12.73
CA GLU A 123 19.00 0.74 12.36
C GLU A 123 17.71 1.58 12.28
N TYR A 124 17.57 2.57 13.16
CA TYR A 124 16.42 3.47 13.17
C TYR A 124 16.30 4.31 11.89
N LEU A 125 17.42 4.83 11.36
CA LEU A 125 17.42 5.72 10.20
C LEU A 125 17.54 4.97 8.87
N TYR A 126 18.25 3.84 8.85
CA TYR A 126 18.65 3.17 7.62
C TYR A 126 18.30 1.67 7.57
N GLY A 127 17.85 1.07 8.68
CA GLY A 127 17.51 -0.36 8.73
C GLY A 127 16.40 -0.77 7.76
N LYS A 128 15.56 0.20 7.39
CA LYS A 128 14.41 0.04 6.49
C LYS A 128 14.70 0.49 5.05
N LYS A 129 15.93 0.93 4.79
CA LYS A 129 16.38 1.46 3.51
C LYS A 129 17.25 0.46 2.77
N PHE A 130 17.11 0.45 1.45
CA PHE A 130 17.82 -0.42 0.53
C PHE A 130 18.25 0.36 -0.69
N TYR A 131 19.20 -0.15 -1.44
CA TYR A 131 19.47 0.30 -2.79
C TYR A 131 19.05 -0.77 -3.78
N LEU A 132 18.22 -0.39 -4.75
CA LEU A 132 17.98 -1.20 -5.94
C LEU A 132 19.08 -0.85 -6.93
N LYS A 133 19.93 -1.82 -7.29
CA LYS A 133 20.86 -1.67 -8.41
C LYS A 133 20.07 -1.88 -9.69
N LEU A 134 19.93 -0.83 -10.47
CA LEU A 134 19.12 -0.77 -11.67
C LEU A 134 20.01 -0.68 -12.91
N GLN A 135 19.58 -1.34 -13.99
CA GLN A 135 20.08 -1.11 -15.34
C GLN A 135 18.99 -0.46 -16.17
N GLU A 136 19.22 0.76 -16.66
CA GLU A 136 18.28 1.42 -17.59
C GLU A 136 18.30 0.70 -18.94
N LYS A 137 17.12 0.45 -19.52
CA LYS A 137 16.93 -0.49 -20.63
C LYS A 137 17.51 -0.01 -21.96
N GLU A 138 17.50 1.29 -22.25
CA GLU A 138 17.95 1.83 -23.53
C GLU A 138 19.46 2.15 -23.54
N SER A 139 19.93 2.87 -22.53
CA SER A 139 21.32 3.30 -22.38
C SER A 139 22.23 2.20 -21.81
N ASN A 140 21.65 1.23 -21.10
CA ASN A 140 22.38 0.25 -20.27
C ASN A 140 23.12 0.89 -19.07
N ASP A 141 22.82 2.15 -18.74
CA ASP A 141 23.39 2.84 -17.58
C ASP A 141 23.07 2.07 -16.29
N ILE A 142 24.07 1.96 -15.41
CA ILE A 142 23.91 1.40 -14.07
C ILE A 142 23.69 2.55 -13.09
N VAL A 143 22.58 2.48 -12.37
CA VAL A 143 22.18 3.47 -11.36
C VAL A 143 21.67 2.74 -10.11
N TYR A 144 21.70 3.43 -8.98
CA TYR A 144 21.17 2.95 -7.72
C TYR A 144 20.00 3.82 -7.30
N TYR A 145 18.89 3.18 -6.95
CA TYR A 145 17.72 3.85 -6.41
C TYR A 145 17.61 3.58 -4.91
N GLU A 146 17.66 4.62 -4.07
CA GLU A 146 17.43 4.50 -2.62
C GLU A 146 15.94 4.24 -2.35
N TYR A 147 15.65 3.04 -1.90
CA TYR A 147 14.32 2.52 -1.60
C TYR A 147 14.05 2.55 -0.09
N ASP A 148 12.85 2.97 0.31
CA ASP A 148 12.38 2.91 1.68
C ASP A 148 11.19 1.94 1.80
N SER A 149 11.34 0.92 2.63
CA SER A 149 10.34 -0.15 2.79
C SER A 149 9.05 0.28 3.52
N GLU A 150 8.99 1.48 4.10
CA GLU A 150 7.78 1.99 4.77
C GLU A 150 6.94 2.95 3.95
N PHE A 151 7.53 3.56 2.92
CA PHE A 151 6.92 4.69 2.22
C PHE A 151 6.61 4.35 0.77
N GLU A 152 5.42 3.81 0.52
CA GLU A 152 4.94 3.50 -0.84
C GLU A 152 4.98 4.71 -1.77
N HIS A 153 4.58 5.88 -1.29
CA HIS A 153 4.63 7.13 -2.06
C HIS A 153 6.04 7.53 -2.51
N SER A 154 7.09 6.97 -1.88
CA SER A 154 8.47 7.19 -2.31
C SER A 154 8.81 6.37 -3.54
N PHE A 155 8.14 5.24 -3.81
CA PHE A 155 8.44 4.31 -4.92
C PHE A 155 7.79 4.77 -6.23
N PRO A 156 8.52 5.40 -7.17
CA PRO A 156 7.93 6.05 -8.34
C PRO A 156 7.69 5.08 -9.51
N PHE A 157 7.79 3.77 -9.28
CA PHE A 157 7.78 2.77 -10.33
C PHE A 157 6.46 2.00 -10.39
N ILE A 158 6.14 1.53 -11.59
CA ILE A 158 5.19 0.45 -11.81
C ILE A 158 5.99 -0.80 -12.17
N VAL A 159 5.81 -1.89 -11.42
CA VAL A 159 6.43 -3.17 -11.76
C VAL A 159 5.71 -3.74 -12.97
N VAL A 160 6.46 -4.08 -14.03
CA VAL A 160 5.88 -4.52 -15.31
C VAL A 160 5.04 -5.78 -15.14
N GLY A 161 5.52 -6.75 -14.36
CA GLY A 161 4.76 -7.98 -14.06
C GLY A 161 3.44 -7.71 -13.34
N PHE A 162 3.39 -6.74 -12.42
CA PHE A 162 2.15 -6.30 -11.77
C PHE A 162 1.18 -5.72 -12.79
N PHE A 163 1.64 -4.78 -13.62
CA PHE A 163 0.83 -4.17 -14.67
C PHE A 163 0.22 -5.23 -15.60
N GLU A 164 1.02 -6.18 -16.08
CA GLU A 164 0.56 -7.26 -16.95
C GLU A 164 -0.48 -8.16 -16.26
N LYS A 165 -0.27 -8.48 -14.98
CA LYS A 165 -1.20 -9.31 -14.20
C LYS A 165 -2.53 -8.59 -13.97
N GLN A 166 -2.50 -7.30 -13.60
CA GLN A 166 -3.72 -6.49 -13.46
C GLN A 166 -4.44 -6.38 -14.81
N LYS A 167 -3.72 -6.09 -15.90
CA LYS A 167 -4.31 -5.99 -17.24
C LYS A 167 -5.02 -7.28 -17.65
N LYS A 168 -4.37 -8.43 -17.44
CA LYS A 168 -4.95 -9.76 -17.70
C LYS A 168 -6.15 -10.07 -16.81
N PHE A 169 -6.17 -9.57 -15.58
CA PHE A 169 -7.28 -9.77 -14.67
C PHE A 169 -8.49 -8.92 -15.07
N PHE A 170 -8.32 -7.62 -15.32
CA PHE A 170 -9.44 -6.70 -15.51
C PHE A 170 -9.94 -6.65 -16.94
N VAL A 171 -9.04 -6.51 -17.93
CA VAL A 171 -9.45 -6.17 -19.29
C VAL A 171 -10.30 -7.27 -19.91
N GLY A 172 -11.44 -6.86 -20.48
CA GLY A 172 -12.45 -7.73 -21.07
C GLY A 172 -13.50 -8.23 -20.08
N ARG A 173 -13.31 -8.07 -18.77
CA ARG A 173 -14.32 -8.43 -17.77
C ARG A 173 -15.36 -7.34 -17.59
N GLU A 174 -16.53 -7.77 -17.17
CA GLU A 174 -17.64 -6.89 -16.80
C GLU A 174 -17.78 -6.81 -15.29
N PHE A 175 -18.11 -5.61 -14.82
CA PHE A 175 -18.26 -5.29 -13.41
C PHE A 175 -19.58 -4.55 -13.15
N VAL A 176 -20.08 -4.68 -11.93
CA VAL A 176 -21.19 -3.92 -11.38
C VAL A 176 -20.65 -3.17 -10.17
N PHE A 177 -20.87 -1.86 -10.14
CA PHE A 177 -20.38 -0.98 -9.09
C PHE A 177 -21.49 -0.64 -8.10
N ASN A 178 -21.10 -0.19 -6.92
CA ASN A 178 -22.02 0.52 -6.03
C ASN A 178 -22.57 1.79 -6.73
N ASP A 179 -23.71 2.30 -6.26
CA ASP A 179 -24.42 3.42 -6.90
C ASP A 179 -23.71 4.75 -6.70
N SER A 180 -22.83 4.88 -5.70
CA SER A 180 -21.99 6.07 -5.54
C SER A 180 -20.93 6.17 -6.63
N GLU A 181 -20.49 5.03 -7.18
CA GLU A 181 -19.43 5.05 -8.18
C GLU A 181 -19.91 5.63 -9.50
N PHE A 182 -19.05 6.47 -10.06
CA PHE A 182 -19.32 7.27 -11.26
C PHE A 182 -20.48 8.26 -11.12
N THR A 183 -20.98 8.50 -9.90
CA THR A 183 -21.88 9.64 -9.66
C THR A 183 -21.17 10.93 -10.07
N ASP A 184 -21.80 11.71 -10.94
CA ASP A 184 -21.25 12.92 -11.54
C ASP A 184 -19.98 12.74 -12.38
N ALA A 185 -19.58 11.50 -12.68
CA ALA A 185 -18.46 11.26 -13.58
C ALA A 185 -18.80 11.75 -14.99
N THR A 186 -17.77 12.23 -15.68
CA THR A 186 -17.86 12.64 -17.08
C THR A 186 -17.20 11.62 -17.98
N ASP A 187 -17.80 11.41 -19.14
CA ASP A 187 -17.22 10.61 -20.19
C ASP A 187 -15.86 11.19 -20.60
N ILE A 188 -14.81 10.35 -20.57
CA ILE A 188 -13.42 10.79 -20.77
C ILE A 188 -13.14 11.31 -22.19
N GLN A 189 -14.01 11.05 -23.16
CA GLN A 189 -13.83 11.49 -24.55
C GLN A 189 -14.65 12.75 -24.87
N THR A 190 -15.88 12.82 -24.34
CA THR A 190 -16.86 13.85 -24.69
C THR A 190 -17.03 14.92 -23.61
N GLY A 191 -16.58 14.65 -22.38
CA GLY A 191 -16.73 15.53 -21.22
C GLY A 191 -18.19 15.67 -20.71
N LYS A 192 -19.14 14.90 -21.26
CA LYS A 192 -20.54 14.91 -20.81
C LYS A 192 -20.71 14.00 -19.60
N THR A 193 -21.64 14.33 -18.70
CA THR A 193 -22.01 13.46 -17.59
C THR A 193 -22.45 12.10 -18.10
N VAL A 194 -21.93 11.02 -17.50
CA VAL A 194 -22.29 9.65 -17.86
C VAL A 194 -23.62 9.23 -17.24
N THR A 195 -24.28 8.25 -17.87
CA THR A 195 -25.51 7.68 -17.35
C THR A 195 -25.18 6.53 -16.40
N VAL A 196 -25.52 6.69 -15.12
CA VAL A 196 -25.39 5.64 -14.09
C VAL A 196 -26.76 5.09 -13.70
N LYS A 197 -26.89 3.76 -13.70
CA LYS A 197 -28.07 3.02 -13.26
C LYS A 197 -27.65 1.91 -12.30
N THR A 198 -28.40 1.74 -11.21
CA THR A 198 -28.17 0.65 -10.26
C THR A 198 -28.10 -0.70 -10.96
N GLY A 199 -27.05 -1.46 -10.67
CA GLY A 199 -26.86 -2.80 -11.22
C GLY A 199 -26.41 -2.85 -12.69
N GLN A 200 -26.11 -1.70 -13.31
CA GLN A 200 -25.60 -1.70 -14.68
C GLN A 200 -24.20 -2.32 -14.77
N LYS A 201 -23.95 -2.99 -15.90
CA LYS A 201 -22.65 -3.59 -16.20
C LYS A 201 -21.75 -2.60 -16.92
N TRP A 202 -20.50 -2.59 -16.52
CA TRP A 202 -19.42 -1.82 -17.10
C TRP A 202 -18.30 -2.76 -17.51
N LYS A 203 -17.90 -2.73 -18.78
CA LYS A 203 -16.80 -3.54 -19.29
C LYS A 203 -15.49 -2.79 -19.10
N CYS A 204 -14.52 -3.42 -18.44
CA CYS A 204 -13.16 -2.90 -18.45
C CYS A 204 -12.57 -3.10 -19.84
N ILE A 205 -12.26 -2.01 -20.54
CA ILE A 205 -11.71 -2.04 -21.89
C ILE A 205 -10.19 -1.83 -21.92
N ASP A 206 -9.60 -1.23 -20.88
CA ASP A 206 -8.15 -1.05 -20.79
C ASP A 206 -7.65 -0.88 -19.35
N LEU A 207 -6.35 -1.08 -19.18
CA LEU A 207 -5.54 -0.63 -18.04
C LEU A 207 -4.45 0.30 -18.60
N THR A 208 -4.43 1.53 -18.10
CA THR A 208 -3.58 2.62 -18.60
C THR A 208 -3.02 3.46 -17.47
N ILE A 209 -2.18 4.44 -17.80
CA ILE A 209 -1.73 5.50 -16.91
C ILE A 209 -2.37 6.78 -17.43
N GLU A 210 -3.23 7.44 -16.64
CA GLU A 210 -3.87 8.68 -17.09
C GLU A 210 -2.86 9.84 -17.16
N ASP A 211 -3.07 10.82 -18.04
CA ASP A 211 -2.03 11.75 -18.45
C ASP A 211 -1.91 13.01 -17.56
N LYS A 212 -2.81 13.19 -16.60
CA LYS A 212 -2.87 14.37 -15.74
C LYS A 212 -2.11 14.16 -14.43
N TYR A 213 -2.43 13.10 -13.70
CA TYR A 213 -1.79 12.75 -12.43
C TYR A 213 -0.87 11.52 -12.53
N TYR A 214 -0.90 10.81 -13.66
CA TYR A 214 -0.17 9.57 -13.89
C TYR A 214 -0.57 8.43 -12.96
N ASN A 215 -1.84 8.38 -12.57
CA ASN A 215 -2.36 7.26 -11.78
C ASN A 215 -2.62 6.04 -12.67
N LEU A 216 -2.28 4.85 -12.17
CA LEU A 216 -2.64 3.59 -12.82
C LEU A 216 -4.15 3.41 -12.77
N SER A 217 -4.79 3.45 -13.94
CA SER A 217 -6.24 3.61 -14.08
C SER A 217 -6.82 2.54 -15.01
N LEU A 218 -8.00 2.06 -14.65
CA LEU A 218 -8.84 1.18 -15.47
C LEU A 218 -9.84 2.03 -16.26
N ILE A 219 -10.04 1.69 -17.53
CA ILE A 219 -11.05 2.33 -18.37
C ILE A 219 -12.26 1.41 -18.49
N PHE A 220 -13.42 1.93 -18.10
CA PHE A 220 -14.68 1.21 -18.15
C PHE A 220 -15.60 1.81 -19.20
N GLU A 221 -16.30 0.95 -19.94
CA GLU A 221 -17.31 1.32 -20.93
C GLU A 221 -18.67 0.71 -20.56
N ASN A 222 -19.73 1.51 -20.56
CA ASN A 222 -21.09 1.01 -20.38
C ASN A 222 -21.75 0.65 -21.72
N SER A 223 -22.99 0.13 -21.68
CA SER A 223 -23.73 -0.27 -22.88
C SER A 223 -24.11 0.88 -23.83
N LEU A 224 -23.99 2.13 -23.39
CA LEU A 224 -24.20 3.32 -24.22
C LEU A 224 -22.91 3.77 -24.93
N GLY A 225 -21.77 3.10 -24.65
CA GLY A 225 -20.45 3.47 -25.17
C GLY A 225 -19.76 4.58 -24.39
N GLU A 226 -20.35 5.04 -23.28
CA GLU A 226 -19.78 6.06 -22.39
C GLU A 226 -18.62 5.45 -21.59
N LYS A 227 -17.53 6.21 -21.44
CA LYS A 227 -16.27 5.75 -20.87
C LYS A 227 -15.85 6.55 -19.65
N VAL A 228 -15.49 5.85 -18.58
CA VAL A 228 -14.93 6.45 -17.36
C VAL A 228 -13.56 5.86 -17.06
N ALA A 229 -12.72 6.65 -16.39
CA ALA A 229 -11.45 6.19 -15.83
C ALA A 229 -11.57 6.14 -14.31
N ASP A 230 -11.05 5.09 -13.69
CA ASP A 230 -10.98 4.97 -12.23
C ASP A 230 -9.67 4.31 -11.79
N GLU A 231 -9.21 4.64 -10.59
CA GLU A 231 -7.94 4.15 -10.09
C GLU A 231 -8.00 2.64 -9.85
N CYS A 232 -7.00 1.91 -10.36
CA CYS A 232 -6.98 0.44 -10.34
C CYS A 232 -7.17 -0.13 -8.93
N ASP A 233 -6.56 0.50 -7.91
CA ASP A 233 -6.61 0.03 -6.53
C ASP A 233 -7.97 0.29 -5.86
N ARG A 234 -8.73 1.30 -6.32
CA ARG A 234 -10.07 1.60 -5.80
C ARG A 234 -11.08 0.57 -6.26
N VAL A 235 -11.03 0.18 -7.53
CA VAL A 235 -12.00 -0.73 -8.17
C VAL A 235 -12.17 -2.02 -7.38
N LEU A 236 -11.09 -2.58 -6.82
CA LEU A 236 -11.15 -3.82 -6.03
C LEU A 236 -12.03 -3.74 -4.78
N ASN A 237 -12.31 -2.54 -4.27
CA ASN A 237 -13.09 -2.33 -3.06
C ASN A 237 -14.56 -2.01 -3.33
N VAL A 238 -14.90 -1.55 -4.54
CA VAL A 238 -16.21 -0.95 -4.87
C VAL A 238 -16.95 -1.68 -6.00
N ALA A 239 -16.30 -2.65 -6.65
CA ALA A 239 -16.83 -3.37 -7.79
C ALA A 239 -16.99 -4.87 -7.53
N TYR A 240 -18.04 -5.43 -8.11
CA TYR A 240 -18.25 -6.87 -8.20
C TYR A 240 -18.12 -7.30 -9.65
N THR A 241 -17.49 -8.43 -9.93
CA THR A 241 -17.58 -8.99 -11.28
C THR A 241 -19.03 -9.29 -11.63
N ALA A 242 -19.40 -9.24 -12.91
CA ALA A 242 -20.75 -9.56 -13.35
C ALA A 242 -21.21 -10.95 -12.86
N LYS A 243 -20.29 -11.91 -12.77
CA LYS A 243 -20.55 -13.26 -12.23
C LYS A 243 -20.90 -13.23 -10.74
N GLU A 244 -20.18 -12.44 -9.93
CA GLU A 244 -20.48 -12.27 -8.51
C GLU A 244 -21.82 -11.56 -8.32
N ALA A 245 -22.06 -10.49 -9.08
CA ALA A 245 -23.31 -9.75 -9.05
C ALA A 245 -24.52 -10.65 -9.39
N ASP A 246 -24.42 -11.47 -10.44
CA ASP A 246 -25.46 -12.42 -10.83
C ASP A 246 -25.69 -13.50 -9.73
N SER A 247 -24.62 -13.95 -9.08
CA SER A 247 -24.68 -14.88 -7.95
C SER A 247 -25.40 -14.27 -6.73
N TYR A 248 -25.02 -13.05 -6.34
CA TYR A 248 -25.65 -12.35 -5.21
C TYR A 248 -27.10 -11.99 -5.50
N LYS A 249 -27.43 -11.54 -6.72
CA LYS A 249 -28.81 -11.30 -7.14
C LYS A 249 -29.66 -12.55 -7.04
N LYS A 250 -29.14 -13.71 -7.45
CA LYS A 250 -29.83 -15.01 -7.30
C LYS A 250 -29.97 -15.42 -5.83
N LYS A 251 -28.95 -15.20 -5.01
CA LYS A 251 -28.90 -15.61 -3.60
C LYS A 251 -29.80 -14.77 -2.70
N PHE A 252 -29.84 -13.45 -2.92
CA PHE A 252 -30.51 -12.49 -2.02
C PHE A 252 -31.80 -11.92 -2.60
N GLY A 253 -32.04 -12.09 -3.89
CA GLY A 253 -33.10 -11.41 -4.62
C GLY A 253 -32.71 -10.00 -5.04
N GLU A 254 -33.36 -9.51 -6.11
CA GLU A 254 -33.05 -8.22 -6.74
C GLU A 254 -33.19 -7.03 -5.79
N THR A 255 -34.24 -7.01 -4.97
CA THR A 255 -34.49 -5.91 -4.02
C THR A 255 -33.36 -5.75 -3.00
N ILE A 256 -32.88 -6.86 -2.42
CA ILE A 256 -31.80 -6.83 -1.45
C ILE A 256 -30.48 -6.51 -2.13
N TRP A 257 -30.23 -7.08 -3.32
CA TRP A 257 -29.02 -6.77 -4.08
C TRP A 257 -28.92 -5.29 -4.47
N ASN A 258 -30.00 -4.69 -4.97
CA ASN A 258 -30.02 -3.26 -5.27
C ASN A 258 -29.87 -2.39 -4.01
N THR A 259 -30.32 -2.87 -2.84
CA THR A 259 -30.09 -2.18 -1.56
C THR A 259 -28.60 -2.21 -1.18
N ILE A 260 -27.91 -3.32 -1.43
CA ILE A 260 -26.46 -3.47 -1.23
C ILE A 260 -25.70 -2.52 -2.17
N LEU A 261 -26.05 -2.49 -3.46
CA LEU A 261 -25.40 -1.59 -4.42
C LEU A 261 -25.60 -0.12 -4.07
N ALA A 262 -26.75 0.24 -3.48
CA ALA A 262 -27.00 1.59 -2.96
C ALA A 262 -26.27 1.91 -1.64
N SER A 263 -25.35 1.04 -1.18
CA SER A 263 -24.63 1.13 0.11
C SER A 263 -25.57 1.35 1.30
N LYS A 264 -26.75 0.71 1.26
CA LYS A 264 -27.76 0.77 2.32
C LYS A 264 -27.89 -0.56 3.03
N VAL A 265 -28.27 -0.50 4.29
CA VAL A 265 -28.63 -1.66 5.10
C VAL A 265 -30.07 -1.51 5.58
N LYS A 266 -30.74 -2.65 5.80
CA LYS A 266 -32.13 -2.71 6.20
C LYS A 266 -32.33 -3.82 7.22
N ILE A 267 -33.17 -3.56 8.23
CA ILE A 267 -33.63 -4.58 9.18
C ILE A 267 -34.08 -5.84 8.43
N GLY A 268 -33.63 -7.00 8.90
CA GLY A 268 -33.84 -8.30 8.27
C GLY A 268 -32.67 -8.76 7.38
N MET A 269 -31.71 -7.90 7.04
CA MET A 269 -30.51 -8.31 6.30
C MET A 269 -29.60 -9.21 7.15
N THR A 270 -28.92 -10.15 6.51
CA THR A 270 -27.92 -10.99 7.16
C THR A 270 -26.61 -10.23 7.36
N LYS A 271 -25.73 -10.78 8.20
CA LYS A 271 -24.35 -10.27 8.39
C LYS A 271 -23.59 -10.16 7.07
N GLU A 272 -23.71 -11.14 6.17
CA GLU A 272 -23.07 -11.12 4.85
C GLU A 272 -23.59 -9.98 3.98
N MET A 273 -24.91 -9.77 3.92
CA MET A 273 -25.51 -8.67 3.17
C MET A 273 -25.04 -7.31 3.69
N CYS A 274 -24.89 -7.15 5.01
CA CYS A 274 -24.41 -5.91 5.62
C CYS A 274 -22.92 -5.67 5.31
N LYS A 275 -22.07 -6.71 5.32
CA LYS A 275 -20.66 -6.60 4.93
C LYS A 275 -20.49 -6.25 3.46
N LEU A 276 -21.31 -6.83 2.58
CA LEU A 276 -21.29 -6.47 1.17
C LEU A 276 -21.70 -5.00 0.97
N SER A 277 -22.63 -4.49 1.77
CA SER A 277 -23.10 -3.11 1.65
C SER A 277 -22.15 -2.07 2.25
N TRP A 278 -21.67 -2.31 3.48
CA TRP A 278 -20.93 -1.32 4.28
C TRP A 278 -19.45 -1.68 4.53
N GLY A 279 -18.99 -2.83 4.04
CA GLY A 279 -17.65 -3.34 4.30
C GLY A 279 -17.50 -4.01 5.68
N GLU A 280 -16.26 -4.24 6.08
CA GLU A 280 -15.95 -4.82 7.39
C GLU A 280 -16.10 -3.78 8.52
N PRO A 281 -16.72 -4.13 9.65
CA PRO A 281 -16.79 -3.24 10.80
C PRO A 281 -15.41 -3.06 11.45
N LYS A 282 -15.22 -1.95 12.16
CA LYS A 282 -14.00 -1.68 12.94
C LYS A 282 -13.88 -2.64 14.11
N ASP A 283 -14.99 -2.86 14.82
CA ASP A 283 -15.06 -3.75 15.97
C ASP A 283 -16.37 -4.54 15.99
N ILE A 284 -16.33 -5.72 16.62
CA ILE A 284 -17.51 -6.57 16.83
C ILE A 284 -17.60 -6.95 18.30
N ASN A 285 -18.62 -6.43 18.99
CA ASN A 285 -18.96 -6.81 20.35
C ASN A 285 -19.98 -7.96 20.30
N LYS A 286 -19.61 -9.14 20.81
CA LYS A 286 -20.45 -10.35 20.75
C LYS A 286 -20.84 -10.85 22.13
N THR A 287 -22.11 -11.20 22.29
CA THR A 287 -22.63 -11.87 23.50
C THR A 287 -23.42 -13.12 23.10
N THR A 288 -23.12 -14.24 23.75
CA THR A 288 -23.82 -15.51 23.56
C THR A 288 -24.45 -15.94 24.87
N THR A 289 -25.77 -16.15 24.87
CA THR A 289 -26.53 -16.73 25.99
C THR A 289 -27.11 -18.08 25.59
N SER A 290 -27.76 -18.77 26.54
CA SER A 290 -28.47 -20.03 26.26
C SER A 290 -29.62 -19.78 25.28
N GLY A 291 -29.36 -19.94 23.98
CA GLY A 291 -30.36 -19.84 22.90
C GLY A 291 -30.33 -18.55 22.06
N LYS A 292 -29.46 -17.58 22.37
CA LYS A 292 -29.35 -16.33 21.59
C LYS A 292 -27.91 -15.88 21.41
N THR A 293 -27.57 -15.48 20.19
CA THR A 293 -26.34 -14.72 19.91
C THR A 293 -26.73 -13.30 19.51
N SER A 294 -26.17 -12.31 20.20
CA SER A 294 -26.33 -10.90 19.87
C SER A 294 -24.97 -10.31 19.52
N GLU A 295 -24.89 -9.52 18.46
CA GLU A 295 -23.68 -8.82 18.03
C GLU A 295 -24.00 -7.32 17.82
N GLN A 296 -23.10 -6.45 18.27
CA GLN A 296 -23.05 -5.05 17.86
C GLN A 296 -21.80 -4.86 17.02
N TRP A 297 -21.98 -4.39 15.80
CA TRP A 297 -20.91 -4.04 14.87
C TRP A 297 -20.71 -2.53 14.89
N VAL A 298 -19.47 -2.11 15.08
CA VAL A 298 -19.08 -0.71 15.22
C VAL A 298 -18.47 -0.23 13.89
N TYR A 299 -19.07 0.81 13.31
CA TYR A 299 -18.48 1.58 12.21
C TYR A 299 -18.07 2.96 12.70
N SER A 300 -17.55 3.83 11.83
CA SER A 300 -17.10 5.17 12.21
C SER A 300 -18.18 5.99 12.93
N ASP A 301 -19.38 6.05 12.33
CA ASP A 301 -20.45 6.95 12.76
C ASP A 301 -21.78 6.22 12.98
N ASN A 302 -21.81 4.90 12.83
CA ASN A 302 -23.03 4.09 12.90
C ASN A 302 -22.77 2.73 13.56
N TYR A 303 -23.84 2.07 14.01
CA TYR A 303 -23.83 0.76 14.64
C TYR A 303 -24.90 -0.14 14.03
N LEU A 304 -24.57 -1.41 13.85
CA LEU A 304 -25.51 -2.45 13.43
C LEU A 304 -25.67 -3.48 14.53
N TYR A 305 -26.92 -3.77 14.91
CA TYR A 305 -27.25 -4.75 15.93
C TYR A 305 -27.85 -6.00 15.29
N PHE A 306 -27.27 -7.16 15.57
CA PHE A 306 -27.72 -8.44 15.04
C PHE A 306 -28.19 -9.35 16.15
N ASP A 307 -29.32 -10.02 15.93
CA ASP A 307 -29.77 -11.16 16.72
C ASP A 307 -29.80 -12.41 15.84
N ASN A 308 -29.10 -13.45 16.27
CA ASN A 308 -28.94 -14.72 15.55
C ASN A 308 -28.52 -14.53 14.08
N GLY A 309 -27.69 -13.50 13.82
CA GLY A 309 -27.13 -13.21 12.48
C GLY A 309 -28.03 -12.35 11.57
N ILE A 310 -29.17 -11.86 12.08
CA ILE A 310 -30.10 -10.99 11.36
C ILE A 310 -30.09 -9.59 11.97
N LEU A 311 -29.99 -8.57 11.12
CA LEU A 311 -29.99 -7.16 11.51
C LEU A 311 -31.34 -6.78 12.13
N THR A 312 -31.35 -6.34 13.38
CA THR A 312 -32.56 -5.98 14.13
C THR A 312 -32.64 -4.48 14.45
N ALA A 313 -31.52 -3.77 14.54
CA ALA A 313 -31.49 -2.32 14.72
C ALA A 313 -30.29 -1.66 14.04
N ILE A 314 -30.47 -0.40 13.66
CA ILE A 314 -29.46 0.49 13.07
C ILE A 314 -29.45 1.75 13.94
N GLN A 315 -28.27 2.20 14.37
CA GLN A 315 -28.10 3.39 15.18
C GLN A 315 -26.99 4.27 14.61
#